data_AF-A0A370DL79-F1
#
_entry.id   AF-A0A370DL79-F1
#
_cell.length_a   1.000
_cell.length_b   1.000
_cell.length_c   1.000
_cell.angle_alpha   90.00
_cell.angle_beta   90.00
_cell.angle_gamma   90.00
#
_symmetry.space_group_name_H-M   'P 1'
#
loop_
_entity.id
_entity.type
_entity.pdbx_description
1 polymer ?
#
loop_
_entity_poly.entity_id
_entity_poly.type
_entity_poly.pdbx_seq_one_letter_code
_entity_poly.pdbx_strand_id
1 'polypeptide(L)'
;MISIKALLISVTAMIFLGLTFELIFLFIDIGYNILMKSYPVTKSVRQPLYYLLIFSGLFIVMFTGGFLTSMYAKRYVIAHSVVAATIVCGIALYATSSGYDFTLLSVLFIIIGIAFTLYGNVVYKRNNEERSAEDIR
;
A
#
# COMPACT_ATOMS: atom_id res chain seq x y z
N MET A 1 -6.61 -9.16 -22.57
CA MET A 1 -5.63 -10.04 -21.90
C MET A 1 -4.92 -9.28 -20.81
N ILE A 2 -4.78 -9.91 -19.64
CA ILE A 2 -3.95 -9.41 -18.55
C ILE A 2 -2.48 -9.57 -18.97
N SER A 3 -1.73 -8.48 -18.96
CA SER A 3 -0.30 -8.47 -19.19
C SER A 3 0.41 -8.90 -17.91
N ILE A 4 0.95 -10.11 -17.92
CA ILE A 4 1.75 -10.66 -16.82
C ILE A 4 2.91 -9.73 -16.45
N LYS A 5 3.53 -9.08 -17.44
CA LYS A 5 4.64 -8.13 -17.22
C LYS A 5 4.21 -6.94 -16.37
N ALA A 6 3.07 -6.33 -16.67
CA ALA A 6 2.57 -5.17 -15.92
C ALA A 6 2.19 -5.57 -14.48
N LEU A 7 1.60 -6.75 -14.32
CA LEU A 7 1.24 -7.29 -13.02
C LEU A 7 2.50 -7.57 -12.16
N LEU A 8 3.51 -8.21 -12.75
CA LEU A 8 4.75 -8.57 -12.06
C LEU A 8 5.51 -7.32 -11.61
N ILE A 9 5.65 -6.30 -12.47
CA ILE A 9 6.29 -5.02 -12.11
C ILE A 9 5.55 -4.38 -10.92
N SER A 10 4.23 -4.34 -10.97
CA SER A 10 3.41 -3.66 -9.95
C SER A 10 3.47 -4.39 -8.62
N VAL A 11 3.33 -5.72 -8.63
CA VAL A 11 3.44 -6.56 -7.42
C VAL A 11 4.83 -6.47 -6.81
N THR A 12 5.89 -6.57 -7.62
CA THR A 12 7.27 -6.44 -7.13
C THR A 12 7.51 -5.07 -6.51
N ALA A 13 7.04 -3.98 -7.15
CA ALA A 13 7.17 -2.63 -6.61
C ALA A 13 6.41 -2.46 -5.28
N MET A 14 5.16 -2.95 -5.21
CA MET A 14 4.36 -2.91 -3.98
C MET A 14 5.02 -3.68 -2.84
N ILE A 15 5.54 -4.88 -3.11
CA ILE A 15 6.26 -5.69 -2.09
C ILE A 15 7.50 -4.95 -1.62
N PHE A 16 8.32 -4.43 -2.53
CA PHE A 16 9.55 -3.70 -2.18
C PHE A 16 9.27 -2.46 -1.33
N LEU A 17 8.26 -1.67 -1.71
CA LEU A 17 7.81 -0.51 -0.93
C LEU A 17 7.24 -0.94 0.42
N GLY A 18 6.42 -1.99 0.46
CA GLY A 18 5.85 -2.56 1.68
C GLY A 18 6.93 -2.94 2.68
N LEU A 19 7.92 -3.72 2.25
CA LEU A 19 9.06 -4.13 3.08
C LEU A 19 9.88 -2.93 3.57
N THR A 20 10.04 -1.90 2.72
CA THR A 20 10.73 -0.66 3.12
C THR A 20 9.98 0.07 4.23
N PHE A 21 8.65 0.17 4.12
CA PHE A 21 7.81 0.77 5.16
C PHE A 21 7.76 -0.06 6.44
N GLU A 22 7.72 -1.38 6.34
CA GLU A 22 7.83 -2.29 7.49
C GLU A 22 9.15 -2.08 8.23
N LEU A 23 10.27 -1.91 7.51
CA LEU A 23 11.56 -1.63 8.12
C LEU A 23 11.59 -0.27 8.83
N ILE A 24 11.05 0.78 8.20
CA ILE A 24 10.91 2.11 8.83
C ILE A 24 10.06 2.02 10.10
N PHE A 25 8.94 1.31 10.02
CA PHE A 25 8.05 1.10 11.15
C PHE A 25 8.76 0.39 12.31
N LEU A 26 9.56 -0.64 12.01
CA LEU A 26 10.36 -1.36 13.00
C LEU A 26 11.38 -0.43 13.70
N PHE A 27 12.06 0.44 12.96
CA PHE A 27 12.96 1.44 13.56
C PHE A 27 12.21 2.43 14.47
N ILE A 28 11.02 2.89 14.05
CA ILE A 28 10.20 3.79 14.86
C ILE A 28 9.72 3.09 16.14
N ASP A 29 9.23 1.84 16.05
CA ASP A 29 8.79 1.03 17.20
C ASP A 29 9.92 0.85 18.23
N ILE A 30 11.13 0.52 17.77
CA ILE A 30 12.31 0.38 18.64
C ILE A 30 12.64 1.73 19.31
N GLY A 31 12.72 2.81 18.54
CA GLY A 31 13.01 4.14 19.07
C GLY A 31 11.97 4.59 20.10
N TYR A 32 10.69 4.32 19.82
CA TYR A 32 9.59 4.61 20.71
C TYR A 32 9.65 3.80 22.01
N ASN A 33 9.98 2.51 21.93
CA ASN A 33 10.16 1.66 23.10
C ASN A 33 11.31 2.13 24.01
N ILE A 34 12.41 2.63 23.44
CA ILE A 34 13.51 3.25 24.20
C ILE A 34 13.01 4.53 24.89
N LEU A 35 12.25 5.35 24.18
CA LEU A 35 11.72 6.61 24.71
C LEU A 35 10.70 6.40 25.83
N MET A 36 9.84 5.38 25.73
CA MET A 36 8.89 5.00 26.78
C MET A 36 9.56 4.59 28.09
N LYS A 37 10.75 3.99 28.04
CA LYS A 37 11.53 3.67 29.25
C LYS A 37 11.96 4.92 30.00
N SER A 38 12.21 6.01 29.27
CA SER A 38 12.67 7.28 29.84
C SER A 38 11.51 8.23 30.18
N TYR A 39 10.38 8.16 29.45
CA TYR A 39 9.22 9.05 29.59
C TYR A 39 7.90 8.26 29.56
N PRO A 40 7.37 7.81 30.72
CA PRO A 40 6.17 6.97 30.78
C PRO A 40 4.89 7.68 30.31
N VAL A 41 4.88 9.03 30.26
CA VAL A 41 3.77 9.84 29.72
C VAL A 41 3.49 9.53 28.25
N THR A 42 4.48 9.01 27.51
CA THR A 42 4.31 8.65 26.10
C THR A 42 3.48 7.37 25.90
N LYS A 43 3.15 6.58 26.92
CA LYS A 43 2.35 5.34 26.72
C LYS A 43 1.00 5.58 26.05
N SER A 44 0.34 6.70 26.34
CA SER A 44 -0.99 7.03 25.82
C SER A 44 -1.02 7.33 24.32
N VAL A 45 0.08 7.81 23.73
CA VAL A 45 0.13 8.16 22.29
C VAL A 45 0.62 7.03 21.39
N ARG A 46 0.99 5.87 21.96
CA ARG A 46 1.53 4.74 21.19
C ARG A 46 0.53 4.23 20.15
N GLN A 47 -0.67 3.87 20.60
CA GLN A 47 -1.64 3.23 19.73
C GLN A 47 -2.11 4.14 18.58
N PRO A 48 -2.45 5.43 18.80
CA PRO A 48 -2.77 6.36 17.71
C PRO A 48 -1.62 6.53 16.70
N LEU A 49 -0.37 6.63 17.18
CA LEU A 49 0.80 6.79 16.33
C LEU A 49 1.00 5.57 15.42
N TYR A 50 0.78 4.37 15.96
CA TYR A 50 0.92 3.13 15.20
C TYR A 50 -0.13 3.02 14.11
N TYR A 51 -1.40 3.32 14.41
CA TYR A 51 -2.44 3.32 13.39
C TYR A 51 -2.15 4.34 12.30
N LEU A 52 -1.73 5.56 12.66
CA LEU A 52 -1.39 6.58 11.68
C LEU A 52 -0.25 6.13 10.76
N LEU A 53 0.82 5.54 11.31
CA LEU A 53 1.94 5.02 10.53
C LEU A 53 1.53 3.87 9.62
N ILE A 54 0.77 2.90 10.12
CA ILE A 54 0.31 1.75 9.32
C ILE A 54 -0.61 2.22 8.19
N PHE A 55 -1.59 3.09 8.47
CA PHE A 55 -2.50 3.61 7.46
C PHE A 55 -1.79 4.44 6.39
N SER A 56 -0.85 5.30 6.80
CA SER A 56 -0.07 6.11 5.86
C SER A 56 0.85 5.25 4.99
N GLY A 57 1.54 4.27 5.56
CA GLY A 57 2.36 3.32 4.83
C GLY A 57 1.52 2.50 3.83
N LEU A 58 0.39 1.94 4.27
CA LEU A 58 -0.54 1.22 3.41
C LEU A 58 -1.03 2.10 2.26
N PHE A 59 -1.43 3.33 2.55
CA PHE A 59 -1.86 4.29 1.53
C PHE A 59 -0.77 4.49 0.48
N ILE A 60 0.47 4.80 0.90
CA ILE A 60 1.57 5.09 -0.02
C ILE A 60 1.89 3.87 -0.89
N VAL A 61 1.98 2.67 -0.30
CA VAL A 61 2.30 1.43 -1.01
C VAL A 61 1.22 1.10 -2.05
N MET A 62 -0.04 1.11 -1.62
CA MET A 62 -1.17 0.72 -2.48
C MET A 62 -1.42 1.76 -3.57
N PHE A 63 -1.39 3.05 -3.23
CA PHE A 63 -1.50 4.14 -4.18
C PHE A 63 -0.41 4.08 -5.25
N THR A 64 0.85 3.95 -4.84
CA THR A 64 2.00 3.90 -5.76
C THR A 64 1.92 2.67 -6.66
N GLY A 65 1.54 1.52 -6.10
CA GLY A 65 1.35 0.32 -6.90
C GLY A 65 0.22 0.44 -7.92
N GLY A 66 -0.89 1.10 -7.58
CA GLY A 66 -1.98 1.43 -8.50
C GLY A 66 -1.54 2.37 -9.62
N PHE A 67 -0.78 3.40 -9.27
CA PHE A 67 -0.20 4.35 -10.22
C PHE A 67 0.75 3.65 -11.21
N LEU A 68 1.68 2.82 -10.72
CA LEU A 68 2.60 2.05 -11.56
C LEU A 68 1.85 1.02 -12.43
N THR A 69 0.82 0.36 -11.89
CA THR A 69 -0.01 -0.56 -12.69
C THR A 69 -0.61 0.16 -13.90
N SER A 70 -1.11 1.38 -13.72
CA SER A 70 -1.62 2.21 -14.81
C SER A 70 -0.58 2.67 -15.80
N MET A 71 0.66 2.88 -15.35
CA MET A 71 1.76 3.25 -16.22
C MET A 71 2.14 2.14 -17.20
N TYR A 72 2.10 0.88 -16.76
CA TYR A 72 2.56 -0.26 -17.58
C TYR A 72 1.44 -1.07 -18.23
N ALA A 73 0.22 -1.04 -17.70
CA ALA A 73 -0.91 -1.78 -18.27
C ALA A 73 -1.62 -0.98 -19.37
N LYS A 74 -1.51 -1.43 -20.62
CA LYS A 74 -2.19 -0.80 -21.77
C LYS A 74 -3.69 -1.05 -21.84
N ARG A 75 -4.19 -2.15 -21.23
CA ARG A 75 -5.61 -2.56 -21.25
C ARG A 75 -5.97 -3.24 -19.92
N TYR A 76 -7.26 -3.19 -19.55
CA TYR A 76 -7.81 -3.81 -18.33
C TYR A 76 -7.12 -3.36 -17.03
N VAL A 77 -6.75 -2.09 -16.95
CA VAL A 77 -5.94 -1.55 -15.84
C VAL A 77 -6.57 -1.79 -14.46
N ILE A 78 -7.89 -1.63 -14.36
CA ILE A 78 -8.66 -1.87 -13.13
C ILE A 78 -8.50 -3.32 -12.68
N ALA A 79 -8.67 -4.29 -13.60
CA ALA A 79 -8.51 -5.70 -13.29
C ALA A 79 -7.09 -6.03 -12.83
N HIS A 80 -6.05 -5.46 -13.47
CA HIS A 80 -4.67 -5.64 -13.01
C HIS A 80 -4.44 -5.08 -11.62
N SER A 81 -5.01 -3.90 -11.34
CA SER A 81 -4.88 -3.21 -10.05
C SER A 81 -5.50 -4.01 -8.93
N VAL A 82 -6.71 -4.54 -9.15
CA VAL A 82 -7.40 -5.40 -8.17
C VAL A 82 -6.62 -6.69 -7.95
N VAL A 83 -6.17 -7.37 -9.01
CA VAL A 83 -5.41 -8.63 -8.85
C VAL A 83 -4.08 -8.38 -8.14
N ALA A 84 -3.34 -7.32 -8.49
CA ALA A 84 -2.09 -6.96 -7.82
C ALA A 84 -2.32 -6.66 -6.33
N ALA A 85 -3.31 -5.84 -6.00
CA ALA A 85 -3.66 -5.52 -4.61
C ALA A 85 -4.07 -6.77 -3.83
N THR A 86 -4.88 -7.66 -4.42
CA THR A 86 -5.27 -8.92 -3.78
C THR A 86 -4.08 -9.85 -3.52
N ILE A 87 -3.13 -9.96 -4.47
CA ILE A 87 -1.92 -10.75 -4.27
C ILE A 87 -1.08 -10.18 -3.13
N VAL A 88 -0.83 -8.88 -3.13
CA VAL A 88 0.02 -8.23 -2.12
C VAL A 88 -0.63 -8.29 -0.74
N CYS A 89 -1.91 -7.94 -0.62
CA CYS A 89 -2.65 -8.08 0.63
C CYS A 89 -2.71 -9.55 1.08
N GLY A 90 -2.87 -10.50 0.16
CA GLY A 90 -2.86 -11.93 0.46
C GLY A 90 -1.51 -12.40 1.02
N ILE A 91 -0.40 -11.96 0.44
CA ILE A 91 0.96 -12.25 0.94
C ILE A 91 1.16 -11.65 2.34
N ALA A 92 0.78 -10.38 2.52
CA ALA A 92 0.89 -9.70 3.82
C ALA A 92 0.06 -10.42 4.90
N LEU A 93 -1.18 -10.78 4.58
CA LEU A 93 -2.05 -11.51 5.49
C LEU A 93 -1.51 -12.90 5.81
N TYR A 94 -1.03 -13.62 4.81
CA TYR A 94 -0.42 -14.93 5.01
C TYR A 94 0.77 -14.84 5.97
N ALA A 95 1.66 -13.85 5.78
CA ALA A 95 2.80 -13.62 6.67
C ALA A 95 2.35 -13.35 8.13
N THR A 96 1.28 -12.57 8.32
CA THR A 96 0.74 -12.25 9.65
C THR A 96 -0.09 -13.38 10.28
N SER A 97 -0.64 -14.29 9.48
CA SER A 97 -1.54 -15.37 9.94
C SER A 97 -0.86 -16.45 10.77
N SER A 98 0.48 -16.51 10.74
CA SER A 98 1.28 -17.39 11.59
C SER A 98 1.10 -17.12 13.11
N GLY A 99 0.46 -16.01 13.49
CA GLY A 99 0.11 -15.63 14.87
C GLY A 99 -1.35 -15.87 15.31
N TYR A 100 -2.18 -16.58 14.53
CA TYR A 100 -3.56 -17.02 14.87
C TYR A 100 -4.70 -15.99 15.00
N ASP A 101 -4.47 -14.68 14.88
CA ASP A 101 -5.57 -13.69 14.96
C ASP A 101 -5.90 -13.05 13.60
N PHE A 102 -6.67 -13.77 12.77
CA PHE A 102 -7.29 -13.20 11.58
C PHE A 102 -8.44 -12.26 12.01
N THR A 103 -8.11 -11.00 12.27
CA THR A 103 -9.06 -10.02 12.82
C THR A 103 -9.89 -9.33 11.74
N LEU A 104 -11.05 -8.78 12.11
CA LEU A 104 -11.88 -7.92 11.24
C LEU A 104 -11.08 -6.76 10.61
N LEU A 105 -10.02 -6.30 11.30
CA LEU A 105 -9.09 -5.29 10.82
C LEU A 105 -8.36 -5.72 9.54
N SER A 106 -8.03 -7.02 9.42
CA SER A 106 -7.37 -7.60 8.24
C SER A 106 -8.24 -7.49 6.99
N VAL A 107 -9.55 -7.75 7.12
CA VAL A 107 -10.51 -7.61 6.03
C VAL A 107 -10.66 -6.14 5.61
N LEU A 108 -10.74 -5.23 6.59
CA LEU A 108 -10.78 -3.79 6.31
C LEU A 108 -9.53 -3.33 5.57
N PHE A 109 -8.34 -3.83 5.93
CA PHE A 109 -7.11 -3.48 5.23
C PHE A 109 -7.10 -3.93 3.76
N ILE A 110 -7.66 -5.10 3.44
CA ILE A 110 -7.81 -5.53 2.04
C ILE A 110 -8.69 -4.54 1.27
N ILE A 111 -9.87 -4.24 1.81
CA ILE A 111 -10.86 -3.37 1.15
C ILE A 111 -10.26 -1.97 0.91
N ILE A 112 -9.64 -1.40 1.94
CA ILE A 112 -9.01 -0.09 1.88
C ILE A 112 -7.80 -0.10 0.94
N GLY A 113 -6.98 -1.16 0.97
CA GLY A 113 -5.84 -1.31 0.06
C GLY A 113 -6.25 -1.37 -1.41
N ILE A 114 -7.33 -2.10 -1.73
CA ILE A 114 -7.90 -2.11 -3.08
C ILE A 114 -8.39 -0.71 -3.46
N ALA A 115 -9.12 -0.03 -2.56
CA ALA A 115 -9.62 1.33 -2.81
C ALA A 115 -8.48 2.32 -3.11
N PHE A 116 -7.39 2.30 -2.34
CA PHE A 116 -6.22 3.15 -2.57
C PHE A 116 -5.47 2.80 -3.85
N THR A 117 -5.39 1.51 -4.20
CA THR A 117 -4.82 1.08 -5.48
C THR A 117 -5.64 1.62 -6.66
N LEU A 118 -6.96 1.54 -6.58
CA LEU A 118 -7.85 2.12 -7.60
C LEU A 118 -7.72 3.64 -7.66
N TYR A 119 -7.55 4.31 -6.53
CA TYR A 119 -7.33 5.75 -6.49
C TYR A 119 -6.03 6.16 -7.21
N GLY A 120 -4.91 5.46 -6.97
CA GLY A 120 -3.65 5.67 -7.70
C GLY A 120 -3.80 5.50 -9.21
N ASN A 121 -4.64 4.53 -9.62
CA ASN A 121 -4.95 4.30 -11.03
C ASN A 121 -5.69 5.48 -11.67
N VAL A 122 -6.70 6.01 -10.96
CA VAL A 122 -7.48 7.19 -11.41
C VAL A 122 -6.60 8.42 -11.56
N VAL A 123 -5.71 8.68 -10.59
CA VAL A 123 -4.79 9.83 -10.64
C VAL A 123 -3.87 9.74 -11.86
N TYR A 124 -3.30 8.57 -12.15
CA TYR A 124 -2.47 8.40 -13.34
C TYR A 124 -3.24 8.68 -14.63
N LYS A 125 -4.47 8.17 -14.76
CA LYS A 125 -5.28 8.39 -15.97
C LYS A 125 -5.57 9.86 -16.19
N ARG A 126 -6.03 10.55 -15.15
CA ARG A 126 -6.35 11.98 -15.22
C ARG A 126 -5.14 12.81 -15.69
N ASN A 127 -3.95 12.54 -15.14
CA ASN A 127 -2.73 13.27 -15.52
C ASN A 127 -2.32 13.04 -16.99
N ASN A 128 -2.64 11.89 -17.60
CA ASN A 128 -2.33 11.62 -19.00
C ASN A 128 -3.40 12.18 -19.96
N GLU A 129 -4.65 12.24 -19.53
CA GLU A 129 -5.73 12.91 -20.27
C GLU A 129 -5.47 14.42 -20.36
N GLU A 130 -5.08 15.05 -19.25
CA GLU A 130 -4.72 16.47 -19.19
C GLU A 130 -3.51 16.80 -20.10
N ARG A 131 -2.46 15.97 -20.08
CA ARG A 131 -1.30 16.13 -20.99
C ARG A 131 -1.66 15.99 -22.46
N SER A 132 -2.50 15.03 -22.82
CA SER A 132 -2.92 14.84 -24.22
C SER A 132 -3.73 16.03 -24.76
N ALA A 133 -4.40 16.79 -23.88
CA ALA A 133 -5.13 18.00 -24.26
C ALA A 133 -4.23 19.23 -24.46
N GLU A 134 -3.06 19.28 -23.78
CA GLU A 134 -2.05 20.32 -23.99
C GLU A 134 -1.29 20.13 -25.30
N ASP A 135 -0.94 18.90 -25.68
CA ASP A 135 -0.20 18.59 -26.93
C ASP A 135 -0.99 18.92 -28.22
N ILE A 136 -2.30 19.15 -28.12
CA ILE A 136 -3.18 19.49 -29.25
C ILE A 136 -3.31 21.02 -29.45
N ARG A 137 -2.87 21.83 -28.48
CA ARG A 137 -2.96 23.30 -28.54
C ARG A 137 -1.68 23.94 -29.07
#